data_AF-A0A8T4GBU1-F1
#
_entry.id   AF-A0A8T4GBU1-F1
#
_cell.length_a   1.000
_cell.length_b   1.000
_cell.length_c   1.000
_cell.angle_alpha   90.00
_cell.angle_beta   90.00
_cell.angle_gamma   90.00
#
_symmetry.space_group_name_H-M   'P 1'
#
loop_
_entity.id
_entity.type
_entity.pdbx_description
1 polymer ?
#
loop_
_entity_poly.entity_id
_entity_poly.type
_entity_poly.pdbx_seq_one_letter_code
_entity_poly.pdbx_strand_id
1 'polypeptide(L)'
;MSGVTAGLVDFGTRSLVTHAIMAATLVTGLAIGLTVDSQVGLVSFVALLNFTAGMWICQSIHSLGTSAREDEYDGVINELRKYVE
;
A
#
# COMPACT_ATOMS: atom_id res chain seq x y z
N MET A 1 -4.25 2.91 -23.90
CA MET A 1 -3.76 2.24 -22.68
C MET A 1 -4.58 0.98 -22.46
N SER A 2 -3.98 -0.14 -22.04
CA SER A 2 -4.74 -1.36 -21.74
C SER A 2 -5.76 -1.09 -20.62
N GLY A 3 -6.90 -1.79 -20.62
CA GLY A 3 -7.99 -1.54 -19.66
C GLY A 3 -7.55 -1.55 -18.18
N VAL A 4 -6.53 -2.34 -17.84
CA VAL A 4 -5.97 -2.41 -16.47
C VAL A 4 -5.26 -1.13 -16.06
N THR A 5 -4.47 -0.53 -16.95
CA THR A 5 -3.73 0.70 -16.65
C THR A 5 -4.59 1.95 -16.73
N ALA A 6 -5.73 1.88 -17.44
CA ALA A 6 -6.71 2.96 -17.48
C ALA A 6 -7.38 3.22 -16.12
N GLY A 7 -7.68 2.17 -15.34
CA GLY A 7 -8.26 2.31 -14.00
C GLY A 7 -7.31 2.98 -12.99
N LEU A 8 -6.00 2.88 -13.20
CA LEU A 8 -4.98 3.51 -12.35
C LEU A 8 -4.86 5.03 -12.58
N VAL A 9 -5.67 5.65 -13.45
CA VAL A 9 -5.70 7.11 -13.63
C VAL A 9 -6.36 7.81 -12.44
N ASP A 10 -7.27 7.13 -11.75
CA ASP A 10 -7.87 7.63 -10.52
C ASP A 10 -6.90 7.48 -9.32
N PHE A 11 -6.84 8.51 -8.46
CA PHE A 11 -5.97 8.49 -7.29
C PHE A 11 -6.47 7.52 -6.22
N GLY A 12 -7.79 7.41 -6.02
CA GLY A 12 -8.37 6.46 -5.07
C GLY A 12 -7.94 5.03 -5.40
N THR A 13 -8.10 4.64 -6.65
CA THR A 13 -7.71 3.33 -7.18
C THR A 13 -6.21 3.06 -6.97
N ARG A 14 -5.34 4.04 -7.29
CA ARG A 14 -3.90 3.91 -7.01
C ARG A 14 -3.62 3.77 -5.52
N SER A 15 -4.26 4.58 -4.68
CA SER A 15 -4.11 4.54 -3.23
C SER A 15 -4.48 3.17 -2.67
N LEU A 16 -5.60 2.61 -3.13
CA LEU A 16 -6.08 1.29 -2.72
C LEU A 16 -5.11 0.19 -3.12
N VAL A 17 -4.59 0.23 -4.34
CA VAL A 17 -3.55 -0.71 -4.80
C VAL A 17 -2.28 -0.59 -3.96
N THR A 18 -1.80 0.63 -3.66
CA THR A 18 -0.63 0.84 -2.80
C THR A 18 -0.86 0.25 -1.40
N HIS A 19 -2.02 0.47 -0.80
CA HIS A 19 -2.36 -0.11 0.51
C HIS A 19 -2.46 -1.65 0.46
N ALA A 20 -2.99 -2.22 -0.61
CA ALA A 20 -3.02 -3.67 -0.80
C ALA A 20 -1.61 -4.27 -0.85
N ILE A 21 -0.68 -3.60 -1.56
CA ILE A 21 0.74 -4.01 -1.58
C ILE A 21 1.33 -3.92 -0.17
N MET A 22 1.10 -2.81 0.56
CA MET A 22 1.58 -2.63 1.93
C MET A 22 1.08 -3.74 2.87
N ALA A 23 -0.21 -4.09 2.79
CA ALA A 23 -0.78 -5.16 3.58
C ALA A 23 -0.15 -6.52 3.23
N ALA A 24 -0.01 -6.82 1.94
CA ALA A 24 0.59 -8.07 1.48
C ALA A 24 2.05 -8.20 1.92
N THR A 25 2.86 -7.14 1.80
CA THR A 25 4.28 -7.17 2.19
C THR A 25 4.45 -7.25 3.70
N LEU A 26 3.58 -6.60 4.48
CA LEU A 26 3.61 -6.71 5.95
C LEU A 26 3.27 -8.13 6.40
N VAL A 27 2.15 -8.69 5.91
CA VAL A 27 1.72 -10.05 6.27
C VAL A 27 2.78 -11.07 5.87
N THR A 28 3.36 -10.92 4.67
CA THR A 28 4.44 -11.79 4.19
C THR A 28 5.69 -11.66 5.07
N GLY A 29 6.09 -10.44 5.42
CA GLY A 29 7.23 -10.19 6.31
C GLY A 29 7.04 -10.85 7.66
N LEU A 30 5.88 -10.66 8.29
CA LEU A 30 5.53 -11.29 9.58
C LEU A 30 5.52 -12.81 9.47
N ALA A 31 4.89 -13.38 8.43
CA ALA A 31 4.88 -14.82 8.21
C ALA A 31 6.29 -15.40 8.11
N ILE A 32 7.18 -14.74 7.36
CA ILE A 32 8.59 -15.14 7.24
C ILE A 32 9.28 -15.05 8.60
N GLY A 33 9.16 -13.92 9.32
CA GLY A 33 9.79 -13.71 10.61
C GLY A 33 9.35 -14.70 11.70
N LEU A 34 8.15 -15.27 11.55
CA LEU A 34 7.59 -16.26 12.49
C LEU A 34 7.84 -17.72 12.09
N THR A 35 8.09 -18.02 10.81
CA THR A 35 8.14 -19.41 10.30
C THR A 35 9.48 -19.83 9.69
N VAL A 36 10.34 -18.88 9.33
CA VAL A 36 11.61 -19.15 8.64
C VAL A 36 12.78 -18.83 9.56
N ASP A 37 13.21 -19.82 10.34
CA ASP A 37 14.36 -19.69 11.25
C ASP A 37 15.70 -19.83 10.51
N SER A 38 16.12 -18.74 9.87
CA SER A 38 17.41 -18.64 9.19
C SER A 38 17.81 -17.17 8.99
N GLN A 39 19.07 -16.93 8.62
CA GLN A 39 19.54 -15.59 8.26
C GLN A 39 18.76 -15.01 7.07
N VAL A 40 18.36 -15.87 6.11
CA VAL A 40 17.51 -15.45 4.98
C VAL A 40 16.15 -14.96 5.49
N GLY A 41 15.53 -15.69 6.42
CA GLY A 41 14.28 -15.30 7.06
C GLY A 41 14.37 -13.93 7.74
N LEU A 42 15.42 -13.71 8.54
CA LEU A 42 15.67 -12.42 9.21
C LEU A 42 15.83 -11.27 8.22
N VAL A 43 16.67 -11.44 7.19
CA VAL A 43 16.93 -10.40 6.18
C VAL A 43 15.65 -10.09 5.40
N SER A 44 14.89 -11.11 4.99
CA SER A 44 13.63 -10.94 4.28
C SER A 44 12.57 -10.24 5.14
N PHE A 45 12.45 -10.59 6.43
CA PHE A 45 11.55 -9.91 7.36
C PHE A 45 11.89 -8.42 7.47
N VAL A 46 13.15 -8.10 7.75
CA VAL A 46 13.62 -6.71 7.91
C VAL A 46 13.44 -5.92 6.61
N ALA A 47 13.72 -6.53 5.46
CA ALA A 47 13.53 -5.90 4.15
C ALA A 47 12.06 -5.56 3.87
N LEU A 48 11.15 -6.52 4.07
CA LEU A 48 9.72 -6.32 3.83
C LEU A 48 9.08 -5.35 4.83
N LEU A 49 9.53 -5.36 6.09
CA LEU A 49 9.08 -4.42 7.10
C LEU A 49 9.50 -2.98 6.75
N ASN A 50 10.77 -2.77 6.39
CA ASN A 50 11.27 -1.46 5.96
C ASN A 50 10.62 -0.97 4.67
N PHE A 51 10.43 -1.86 3.69
CA PHE A 51 9.72 -1.53 2.45
C PHE A 51 8.30 -1.05 2.74
N THR A 52 7.56 -1.78 3.58
CA THR A 52 6.19 -1.40 3.96
C THR A 52 6.16 -0.07 4.69
N ALA A 53 7.07 0.14 5.65
CA ALA A 53 7.16 1.40 6.40
C ALA A 53 7.49 2.58 5.48
N GLY A 54 8.43 2.40 4.55
CA GLY A 54 8.78 3.40 3.54
C GLY A 54 7.59 3.76 2.64
N MET A 55 6.84 2.75 2.17
CA MET A 55 5.62 2.96 1.39
C MET A 55 4.57 3.74 2.17
N TRP A 56 4.41 3.49 3.48
CA TRP A 56 3.49 4.24 4.33
C TRP A 56 3.82 5.73 4.38
N ILE A 57 5.11 6.07 4.52
CA ILE A 57 5.59 7.44 4.53
C ILE A 57 5.31 8.11 3.17
N CYS A 58 5.72 7.47 2.08
CA CYS A 58 5.50 8.00 0.73
C CYS A 58 4.01 8.20 0.43
N GLN A 59 3.16 7.23 0.78
CA GLN A 59 1.72 7.31 0.54
C GLN A 59 1.06 8.41 1.37
N SER A 60 1.52 8.62 2.62
CA SER A 60 1.03 9.73 3.46
C SER A 60 1.34 11.09 2.84
N ILE A 61 2.56 11.29 2.35
CA ILE A 61 2.97 12.53 1.67
C ILE A 61 2.15 12.74 0.39
N HIS A 62 1.96 11.69 -0.41
CA HIS A 62 1.21 11.77 -1.66
C HIS A 62 -0.28 12.05 -1.43
N SER A 63 -0.86 11.42 -0.40
CA SER A 63 -2.23 11.66 0.04
C SER A 63 -2.42 13.09 0.50
N LEU A 64 -1.52 13.61 1.35
CA LEU A 64 -1.55 15.01 1.81
C LEU A 64 -1.48 16.00 0.64
N GLY A 65 -0.56 15.75 -0.31
CA GLY A 65 -0.43 16.59 -1.50
C GLY A 65 -1.67 16.58 -2.40
N THR A 66 -2.40 15.46 -2.45
CA THR A 66 -3.67 15.36 -3.19
C THR A 66 -4.78 16.13 -2.49
N SER A 67 -4.96 15.94 -1.17
CA SER A 67 -5.98 16.68 -0.40
C SER A 67 -5.76 18.20 -0.41
N ALA A 68 -4.49 18.65 -0.45
CA ALA A 68 -4.15 20.07 -0.54
C ALA A 68 -4.48 20.71 -1.90
N ARG A 69 -4.74 19.91 -2.94
CA ARG A 69 -5.09 20.38 -4.29
C ARG A 69 -6.61 20.46 -4.53
N GLU A 70 -7.41 20.30 -3.48
CA GLU A 70 -8.88 20.20 -3.53
C GLU A 70 -9.39 19.03 -4.42
N ASP A 71 -8.58 17.99 -4.62
CA ASP A 71 -9.00 16.77 -5.29
C ASP A 71 -9.92 15.94 -4.36
N GLU A 72 -10.89 15.21 -4.95
CA GLU A 72 -11.96 14.43 -4.29
C GLU A 72 -11.48 13.21 -3.48
N TYR A 73 -10.19 13.12 -3.15
CA TYR A 73 -9.67 12.00 -2.37
C TYR A 73 -9.95 12.19 -0.88
N ASP A 74 -10.86 11.38 -0.36
CA ASP A 74 -11.32 11.39 1.04
C ASP A 74 -10.74 10.24 1.88
N GLY A 75 -9.58 9.70 1.49
CA GLY A 75 -8.89 8.64 2.24
C GLY A 75 -9.23 7.22 1.79
N VAL A 76 -8.32 6.29 2.13
CA VAL A 76 -8.37 4.91 1.63
C VAL A 76 -9.57 4.12 2.16
N ILE A 77 -10.04 4.41 3.38
CA ILE A 77 -11.20 3.74 3.98
C ILE A 77 -12.47 4.08 3.21
N ASN A 78 -12.64 5.35 2.84
CA ASN A 78 -13.79 5.81 2.06
C ASN A 78 -13.71 5.30 0.62
N GLU A 79 -12.51 5.17 0.06
CA GLU A 79 -12.33 4.52 -1.23
C GLU A 79 -12.69 3.03 -1.19
N LEU A 80 -12.25 2.28 -0.17
CA LEU A 80 -12.60 0.87 -0.01
C LEU A 80 -14.11 0.66 0.11
N ARG A 81 -14.81 1.54 0.84
CA ARG A 81 -16.26 1.48 1.05
C ARG A 81 -17.04 1.49 -0.28
N LYS A 82 -16.58 2.23 -1.30
CA LYS A 82 -17.21 2.28 -2.64
C LYS A 82 -17.33 0.91 -3.32
N TYR A 83 -16.56 -0.09 -2.88
CA TYR A 83 -16.53 -1.44 -3.45
C TYR A 83 -17.28 -2.49 -2.61
N VAL A 84 -17.77 -2.11 -1.43
CA VAL A 84 -18.41 -3.03 -0.47
C VAL A 84 -19.87 -2.66 -0.18
N GLU A 85 -20.28 -1.44 -0.50
CA GLU A 85 -21.68 -0.99 -0.55
C GLU A 85 -22.30 -1.25 -1.94
#